data_AF-A0A7C3A987-F1
#
_entry.id   AF-A0A7C3A987-F1
#
_cell.length_a   1.000
_cell.length_b   1.000
_cell.length_c   1.000
_cell.angle_alpha   90.00
_cell.angle_beta   90.00
_cell.angle_gamma   90.00
#
_symmetry.space_group_name_H-M   'P 1'
#
loop_
_entity.id
_entity.type
_entity.pdbx_description
1 polymer ?
#
loop_
_entity_poly.entity_id
_entity_poly.type
_entity_poly.pdbx_seq_one_letter_code
_entity_poly.pdbx_strand_id
1 'polypeptide(L)'
;VDDKIHARSIGPYSLVTQQPLGGKAQFGGQRLGEMEVWALEAYGAAYSLQEFLTVKSDDVGGRTRAYEAIVKGKTDILDPGIPESFHVMIKELQGLCLNVELIEREKEEKTE
;
A
#
# COMPACT_ATOMS: atom_id res chain seq x y z
N VAL A 1 15.15 -12.63 24.76
CA VAL A 1 15.17 -12.06 23.39
C VAL A 1 14.24 -12.86 22.49
N ASP A 2 14.19 -14.18 22.70
CA ASP A 2 13.32 -15.14 22.02
C ASP A 2 11.84 -14.73 21.94
N ASP A 3 11.28 -14.18 23.03
CA ASP A 3 9.89 -13.71 23.04
C ASP A 3 9.65 -12.40 22.28
N LYS A 4 10.71 -11.69 21.86
CA LYS A 4 10.61 -10.38 21.17
C LYS A 4 10.87 -10.46 19.67
N ILE A 5 11.51 -11.53 19.18
CA ILE A 5 11.69 -11.72 17.74
C ILE A 5 10.33 -12.00 17.10
N HIS A 6 10.03 -11.27 16.03
CA HIS A 6 8.82 -11.42 15.23
C HIS A 6 9.13 -11.07 13.78
N ALA A 7 8.64 -11.89 12.85
CA ALA A 7 8.77 -11.67 11.42
C ALA A 7 7.47 -12.07 10.74
N ARG A 8 7.13 -11.36 9.67
CA ARG A 8 5.92 -11.58 8.89
C ARG A 8 6.25 -11.51 7.41
N SER A 9 5.79 -12.51 6.66
CA SER A 9 5.74 -12.49 5.20
C SER A 9 4.34 -12.10 4.70
N ILE A 10 3.33 -12.89 5.04
CA ILE A 10 1.91 -12.66 4.76
C ILE A 10 1.12 -12.98 6.03
N GLY A 11 -0.07 -12.40 6.19
CA GLY A 11 -0.90 -12.64 7.37
C GLY A 11 -2.29 -12.01 7.24
N PRO A 12 -3.04 -11.90 8.34
CA PRO A 12 -4.38 -11.34 8.32
C PRO A 12 -4.37 -9.83 8.09
N TYR A 13 -5.48 -9.34 7.54
CA TYR A 13 -5.71 -7.94 7.17
C TYR A 13 -6.98 -7.41 7.85
N SER A 14 -7.02 -6.10 8.04
CA SER A 14 -8.21 -5.38 8.49
C SER A 14 -9.33 -5.50 7.46
N LEU A 15 -10.57 -5.67 7.91
CA LEU A 15 -11.74 -5.77 7.03
C LEU A 15 -12.02 -4.47 6.26
N VAL A 16 -11.80 -3.32 6.90
CA VAL A 16 -12.14 -2.01 6.34
C VAL A 16 -10.96 -1.44 5.55
N THR A 17 -9.82 -1.24 6.20
CA THR A 17 -8.67 -0.57 5.61
C THR A 17 -7.80 -1.48 4.75
N GLN A 18 -8.04 -2.79 4.77
CA GLN A 18 -7.24 -3.81 4.06
C GLN A 18 -5.74 -3.82 4.42
N GLN A 19 -5.35 -3.08 5.46
CA GLN A 19 -4.00 -2.99 5.98
C GLN A 19 -3.65 -4.21 6.84
N PRO A 20 -2.35 -4.56 6.95
CA PRO A 20 -1.90 -5.66 7.79
C PRO A 20 -2.24 -5.40 9.26
N LEU A 21 -2.82 -6.38 9.97
CA LEU A 21 -3.10 -6.23 11.41
C LEU A 21 -1.82 -5.99 12.23
N GLY A 22 -1.95 -5.39 13.41
CA GLY A 22 -0.83 -5.10 14.31
C GLY A 22 -0.64 -6.14 15.42
N GLY A 23 0.57 -6.23 15.95
CA GLY A 23 0.88 -7.00 17.16
C GLY A 23 1.31 -8.45 16.92
N LYS A 24 2.26 -8.92 17.74
CA LYS A 24 2.87 -10.25 17.61
C LYS A 24 1.84 -11.40 17.68
N ALA A 25 0.85 -11.28 18.56
CA ALA A 25 -0.18 -12.31 18.75
C ALA A 25 -1.08 -12.54 17.53
N GLN A 26 -1.23 -11.53 16.67
CA GLN A 26 -2.07 -11.61 15.47
C GLN A 26 -1.25 -11.84 14.19
N PHE A 27 0.01 -12.26 14.33
CA PHE A 27 0.97 -12.28 13.22
C PHE A 27 1.01 -10.95 12.47
N GLY A 28 1.02 -9.86 13.25
CA GLY A 28 0.87 -8.52 12.73
C GLY A 28 2.10 -8.01 11.98
N GLY A 29 1.88 -7.01 11.13
CA GLY A 29 2.93 -6.30 10.42
C GLY A 29 3.60 -5.27 11.32
N GLN A 30 4.75 -4.77 10.87
CA GLN A 30 5.39 -3.62 11.49
C GLN A 30 4.72 -2.34 10.97
N ARG A 31 4.48 -1.38 11.85
CA ARG A 31 4.00 -0.05 11.45
C ARG A 31 5.16 0.72 10.81
N LEU A 32 4.94 1.21 9.60
CA LEU A 32 5.71 2.30 9.01
C LEU A 32 4.95 3.60 9.34
N GLY A 33 5.51 4.42 10.22
CA GLY A 33 4.94 5.70 10.62
C GLY A 33 5.42 6.86 9.75
N GLU A 34 4.90 8.05 10.05
CA GLU A 34 5.24 9.29 9.33
C GLU A 34 6.73 9.61 9.40
N MET A 35 7.38 9.34 10.54
CA MET A 35 8.81 9.57 10.69
C MET A 35 9.65 8.66 9.79
N GLU A 36 9.26 7.39 9.64
CA GLU A 36 9.95 6.47 8.74
C GLU A 36 9.68 6.80 7.26
N VAL A 37 8.48 7.30 6.94
CA VAL A 37 8.17 7.84 5.61
C VAL A 37 9.10 9.01 5.28
N TRP A 38 9.25 9.97 6.19
CA TRP A 38 10.17 11.10 5.98
C TRP A 38 11.61 10.65 5.78
N ALA A 39 12.04 9.61 6.50
CA ALA A 39 13.37 9.05 6.30
C ALA A 39 13.55 8.52 4.87
N LEU A 40 12.59 7.76 4.34
CA LEU A 40 12.63 7.22 2.97
C LEU A 40 12.58 8.33 1.91
N GLU A 41 11.75 9.35 2.14
CA GLU A 41 11.67 10.53 1.28
C GLU A 41 13.00 11.29 1.23
N ALA A 42 13.65 11.49 2.38
CA ALA A 42 14.95 12.16 2.46
C ALA A 42 16.06 11.39 1.72
N TYR A 43 15.99 10.05 1.70
CA TYR A 43 16.88 9.23 0.89
C TYR A 43 16.56 9.24 -0.60
N GLY A 44 15.42 9.81 -1.02
CA GLY A 44 14.95 9.76 -2.40
C GLY A 44 14.50 8.36 -2.83
N ALA A 45 14.13 7.49 -1.88
CA ALA A 45 13.77 6.10 -2.13
C ALA A 45 12.31 5.96 -2.60
N ALA A 46 11.96 6.63 -3.69
CA ALA A 46 10.57 6.74 -4.19
C ALA A 46 9.90 5.38 -4.43
N TYR A 47 10.59 4.45 -5.10
CA TYR A 47 10.05 3.12 -5.40
C TYR A 47 9.87 2.27 -4.14
N SER A 48 10.80 2.37 -3.18
CA SER A 48 10.68 1.64 -1.91
C SER A 48 9.51 2.19 -1.08
N LEU A 49 9.35 3.51 -1.02
CA LEU A 49 8.23 4.14 -0.35
C LEU A 49 6.90 3.73 -1.00
N GLN A 50 6.82 3.79 -2.33
CA GLN A 50 5.64 3.35 -3.07
C GLN A 50 5.31 1.89 -2.79
N GLU A 51 6.30 0.99 -2.80
CA GLU A 51 6.12 -0.42 -2.49
C GLU A 51 5.58 -0.64 -1.06
N PHE A 52 6.09 0.10 -0.08
CA PHE A 52 5.60 0.05 1.31
C PHE A 52 4.16 0.52 1.44
N LEU A 53 3.78 1.58 0.73
CA LEU A 53 2.44 2.16 0.80
C LEU A 53 1.39 1.37 0.00
N THR A 54 1.80 0.60 -1.01
CA THR A 54 0.89 -0.11 -1.91
C THR A 54 0.94 -1.63 -1.71
N VAL A 55 1.79 -2.31 -2.48
CA VAL A 55 1.88 -3.77 -2.61
C VAL A 55 2.15 -4.47 -1.27
N LYS A 56 2.89 -3.83 -0.35
CA LYS A 56 3.18 -4.37 0.99
C LYS A 56 2.13 -4.03 2.06
N SER A 57 1.17 -3.16 1.77
CA SER A 57 0.20 -2.65 2.74
C SER A 57 -1.22 -3.05 2.37
N ASP A 58 -1.87 -2.31 1.46
CA ASP A 58 -3.32 -2.33 1.27
C ASP A 58 -3.77 -2.47 -0.20
N ASP A 59 -2.86 -2.49 -1.18
CA ASP A 59 -3.22 -2.83 -2.57
C ASP A 59 -3.55 -4.33 -2.69
N VAL A 60 -4.83 -4.68 -2.76
CA VAL A 60 -5.32 -6.07 -2.83
C VAL A 60 -4.92 -6.75 -4.15
N GLY A 61 -5.02 -6.03 -5.27
CA GLY A 61 -4.65 -6.53 -6.59
C GLY A 61 -3.14 -6.65 -6.73
N GLY A 62 -2.40 -5.62 -6.31
CA GLY A 62 -0.94 -5.58 -6.34
C GLY A 62 -0.30 -6.64 -5.47
N ARG A 63 -0.75 -6.83 -4.22
CA ARG A 63 -0.16 -7.82 -3.32
C ARG A 63 -0.29 -9.26 -3.84
N THR A 64 -1.42 -9.59 -4.43
CA THR A 64 -1.69 -10.94 -4.98
C THR A 64 -0.80 -11.21 -6.19
N ARG A 65 -0.71 -10.23 -7.11
CA ARG A 65 0.19 -10.30 -8.27
C ARG A 65 1.65 -10.39 -7.85
N ALA A 66 2.07 -9.61 -6.86
CA ALA A 66 3.44 -9.63 -6.35
C ALA A 66 3.79 -10.98 -5.73
N TYR A 67 2.90 -11.57 -4.94
CA TYR A 67 3.11 -12.92 -4.40
C TYR A 67 3.26 -13.97 -5.51
N GLU A 68 2.37 -13.95 -6.51
CA GLU A 68 2.48 -14.84 -7.66
C GLU A 68 3.76 -14.63 -8.47
N ALA A 69 4.19 -13.38 -8.66
CA ALA A 69 5.41 -13.04 -9.37
C ALA A 69 6.64 -13.59 -8.65
N ILE A 70 6.71 -13.45 -7.32
CA ILE A 70 7.78 -14.00 -6.48
C ILE A 70 7.81 -15.53 -6.60
N VAL A 71 6.66 -16.19 -6.52
CA VAL A 71 6.57 -17.66 -6.66
C VAL A 71 6.99 -18.13 -8.06
N LYS A 72 6.65 -17.36 -9.10
CA LYS A 72 6.99 -17.66 -10.52
C LYS A 72 8.39 -17.20 -10.92
N GLY A 73 9.16 -16.57 -10.02
CA GLY A 73 10.50 -16.04 -10.30
C GLY A 73 10.54 -14.90 -11.31
N LYS A 74 9.44 -14.16 -11.49
CA LYS A 74 9.38 -12.97 -12.37
C LYS A 74 9.88 -11.75 -11.61
N THR A 75 10.71 -10.93 -12.26
CA THR A 75 11.29 -9.71 -11.70
C THR A 75 10.43 -8.47 -11.86
N ASP A 76 9.41 -8.51 -12.72
CA ASP A 76 8.47 -7.40 -12.92
C ASP A 76 7.44 -7.40 -11.79
N ILE A 77 7.86 -6.85 -10.64
CA ILE A 77 7.14 -6.95 -9.37
C ILE A 77 6.07 -5.83 -9.22
N LEU A 78 6.15 -4.75 -9.99
CA LEU A 78 5.61 -3.47 -9.55
C LEU A 78 4.85 -2.73 -10.66
N ASP A 79 3.56 -3.05 -10.77
CA ASP A 79 2.60 -2.08 -11.29
C ASP A 79 1.60 -1.76 -10.15
N PRO A 80 1.99 -0.84 -9.25
CA PRO A 80 1.23 -0.54 -8.04
C PRO A 80 -0.10 0.11 -8.41
N GLY A 81 -1.17 -0.43 -7.84
CA GLY A 81 -2.52 0.10 -8.00
C GLY A 81 -2.81 1.25 -7.04
N ILE A 82 -4.09 1.64 -7.01
CA ILE A 82 -4.60 2.61 -6.06
C ILE A 82 -4.78 1.90 -4.69
N PRO A 83 -4.25 2.46 -3.59
CA PRO A 83 -4.47 1.94 -2.24
C PRO A 83 -5.94 1.86 -1.84
N GLU A 84 -6.35 0.79 -1.17
CA GLU A 84 -7.72 0.68 -0.63
C GLU A 84 -8.01 1.73 0.45
N SER A 85 -7.00 2.13 1.25
CA SER A 85 -7.16 3.20 2.22
C SER A 85 -7.58 4.53 1.58
N PHE A 86 -7.11 4.82 0.36
CA PHE A 86 -7.53 6.00 -0.39
C PHE A 86 -8.99 5.89 -0.85
N HIS A 87 -9.44 4.70 -1.25
CA HIS A 87 -10.84 4.45 -1.58
C HIS A 87 -11.75 4.63 -0.36
N VAL A 88 -11.35 4.07 0.79
CA VAL A 88 -12.07 4.25 2.07
C VAL A 88 -12.17 5.74 2.41
N MET A 89 -11.09 6.50 2.28
CA MET A 89 -11.08 7.95 2.53
C MET A 89 -12.10 8.68 1.64
N ILE A 90 -12.15 8.39 0.33
CA ILE A 90 -13.13 9.00 -0.58
C ILE A 90 -14.56 8.68 -0.12
N LYS A 91 -14.83 7.43 0.26
CA LYS A 91 -16.15 7.01 0.72
C LYS A 91 -16.55 7.65 2.04
N GLU A 92 -15.61 7.84 2.96
CA GLU A 92 -15.84 8.56 4.21
C GLU A 92 -16.19 10.03 3.96
N LEU A 93 -15.51 10.71 3.04
CA LEU A 93 -15.82 12.09 2.64
C LEU A 93 -17.20 12.18 1.97
N GLN A 94 -17.52 11.25 1.07
CA GLN A 94 -18.84 11.15 0.44
C GLN A 94 -19.96 10.90 1.47
N GLY A 95 -19.69 10.15 2.53
CA GLY A 95 -20.60 9.95 3.66
C GLY A 95 -20.91 11.23 4.44
N LEU A 96 -20.05 12.25 4.37
CA LEU A 96 -20.25 13.58 4.94
C LEU A 96 -20.91 14.57 3.95
N CYS A 97 -21.48 14.07 2.87
CA CYS A 97 -22.06 14.87 1.77
C CYS A 97 -21.04 15.76 1.04
N LEU A 98 -19.74 15.40 1.07
CA LEU A 98 -18.72 16.05 0.26
C LEU A 98 -18.55 15.29 -1.06
N ASN A 99 -18.81 15.96 -2.19
CA ASN A 99 -18.57 15.33 -3.49
C ASN A 99 -17.08 15.41 -3.84
N VAL A 100 -16.42 14.26 -3.93
CA VAL A 100 -15.01 14.12 -4.31
C VAL A 100 -14.94 13.20 -5.53
N GLU A 101 -14.36 13.71 -6.61
CA GLU A 101 -14.21 13.01 -7.88
C GLU A 101 -12.74 13.06 -8.33
N LEU A 102 -12.28 11.98 -8.97
CA LEU A 102 -10.97 11.91 -9.60
C LEU A 102 -11.06 12.54 -10.99
N ILE A 103 -10.32 13.64 -11.18
CA ILE A 103 -10.27 14.34 -12.46
C ILE A 103 -9.07 13.81 -13.25
N GLU A 104 -9.34 13.18 -14.39
CA GLU A 104 -8.30 12.86 -15.36
C GLU A 104 -7.88 14.13 -16.10
N ARG A 105 -6.58 14.35 -16.27
CA ARG A 105 -6.12 15.38 -17.20
C ARG A 105 -6.38 14.89 -18.62
N GLU A 106 -7.14 15.66 -19.39
CA GLU A 106 -7.19 15.48 -20.83
C GLU A 106 -5.75 15.53 -21.36
N LYS A 107 -5.35 14.49 -22.10
CA LYS A 107 -4.06 14.50 -22.79
C LYS A 107 -4.15 15.61 -23.83
N GLU A 108 -3.36 16.68 -23.67
CA GLU A 108 -3.13 17.64 -24.74
C GLU A 108 -2.66 16.83 -25.97
N GLU A 109 -3.54 16.71 -26.97
CA GLU A 109 -3.15 16.24 -28.29
C GLU A 109 -2.05 17.19 -28.76
N LYS A 110 -0.80 16.70 -28.76
CA LYS A 110 0.31 17.39 -29.40
C LYS A 110 -0.08 17.57 -30.87
N THR A 111 -0.51 18.77 -31.20
CA THR A 111 -0.64 19.20 -32.59
C THR A 111 0.80 19.35 -33.11
N GLU A 112 1.21 18.43 -33.97
CA GLU A 112 2.45 18.52 -34.77
C GLU A 112 2.41 19.70 -35.74
#